data_AF-A0A2S0M7Z0-F1
#
_entry.id   AF-A0A2S0M7Z0-F1
#
_cell.length_a   1.000
_cell.length_b   1.000
_cell.length_c   1.000
_cell.angle_alpha   90.00
_cell.angle_beta   90.00
_cell.angle_gamma   90.00
#
_symmetry.space_group_name_H-M   'P 1'
#
loop_
_entity.id
_entity.type
_entity.pdbx_description
1 polymer ?
#
loop_
_entity_poly.entity_id
_entity_poly.type
_entity_poly.pdbx_seq_one_letter_code
_entity_poly.pdbx_strand_id
1 'polypeptide(L)' 'MNKKEKGFLENNLYECEMSRLRTAAKMKDKKTKESRFVAHAAKFAAEEAAYICRNFGLDVEGIRAKAQETFEFEKG' A
#
# COMPACT_ATOMS: atom_id res chain seq x y z
N MET A 1 -15.98 14.46 -5.82
CA MET A 1 -15.74 13.04 -6.10
C MET A 1 -16.98 12.23 -5.73
N ASN A 2 -17.46 11.38 -6.64
CA ASN A 2 -18.62 10.53 -6.37
C ASN A 2 -18.23 9.29 -5.55
N LYS A 3 -19.23 8.53 -5.06
CA LYS A 3 -19.01 7.35 -4.21
C LYS A 3 -18.14 6.27 -4.88
N LYS A 4 -18.28 6.09 -6.20
CA LYS A 4 -17.54 5.07 -6.97
C LYS A 4 -16.07 5.45 -7.13
N GLU A 5 -15.80 6.71 -7.49
CA GLU A 5 -14.44 7.27 -7.58
C GLU A 5 -13.73 7.23 -6.23
N LYS A 6 -14.43 7.61 -5.16
CA LYS A 6 -13.91 7.52 -3.80
C LYS A 6 -13.50 6.09 -3.47
N GLY A 7 -14.40 5.13 -3.64
CA GLY A 7 -14.11 3.72 -3.35
C GLY A 7 -12.98 3.16 -4.21
N PHE A 8 -12.84 3.62 -5.45
CA PHE A 8 -11.71 3.24 -6.31
C PHE A 8 -10.37 3.71 -5.75
N LEU A 9 -10.27 4.98 -5.33
CA LEU A 9 -9.02 5.53 -4.77
C LEU A 9 -8.67 4.88 -3.41
N GLU A 10 -9.66 4.70 -2.54
CA GLU A 10 -9.44 4.07 -1.23
C GLU A 10 -8.95 2.62 -1.38
N ASN A 11 -9.55 1.85 -2.29
CA ASN A 11 -9.11 0.50 -2.60
C ASN A 11 -7.74 0.48 -3.28
N ASN A 12 -7.44 1.42 -4.17
CA ASN A 12 -6.14 1.50 -4.82
C ASN A 12 -5.01 1.72 -3.79
N LEU A 13 -5.20 2.68 -2.87
CA LEU A 13 -4.25 2.90 -1.78
C LEU A 13 -4.10 1.65 -0.90
N TYR A 14 -5.21 1.01 -0.53
CA TYR A 14 -5.19 -0.22 0.26
C TYR A 14 -4.35 -1.32 -0.41
N GLU A 15 -4.58 -1.60 -1.69
CA GLU A 15 -3.84 -2.63 -2.43
C GLU A 15 -2.35 -2.28 -2.60
N CYS A 16 -2.03 -1.00 -2.83
CA CYS A 16 -0.65 -0.54 -2.90
C CYS A 16 0.08 -0.72 -1.56
N GLU A 17 -0.56 -0.40 -0.43
CA GLU A 17 0.01 -0.59 0.90
C GLU A 17 0.19 -2.09 1.22
N MET A 18 -0.80 -2.95 0.90
CA MET A 18 -0.66 -4.40 1.03
C MET A 18 0.50 -4.94 0.20
N SER A 19 0.65 -4.49 -1.04
CA SER A 19 1.77 -4.86 -1.92
C SER A 19 3.12 -4.43 -1.34
N ARG A 20 3.21 -3.20 -0.80
CA ARG A 20 4.41 -2.69 -0.13
C ARG A 20 4.78 -3.55 1.08
N LEU A 21 3.82 -3.88 1.94
CA LEU A 21 4.03 -4.69 3.13
C LEU A 21 4.49 -6.12 2.80
N ARG A 22 3.80 -6.78 1.88
CA ARG A 22 4.16 -8.14 1.41
C ARG A 22 5.55 -8.17 0.78
N THR A 23 5.87 -7.19 -0.05
CA THR A 23 7.18 -7.09 -0.70
C THR A 23 8.28 -6.81 0.33
N ALA A 24 8.05 -5.91 1.28
CA ALA A 24 9.00 -5.63 2.36
C ALA A 24 9.25 -6.85 3.26
N ALA A 25 8.24 -7.68 3.50
CA ALA A 25 8.42 -8.92 4.24
C ALA A 25 9.25 -9.95 3.45
N LYS A 26 8.93 -10.19 2.17
CA LYS A 26 9.71 -11.08 1.30
C LYS A 26 11.17 -10.65 1.16
N MET A 27 11.43 -9.35 1.20
CA MET A 27 12.78 -8.77 1.19
C MET A 27 13.63 -9.14 2.40
N LYS A 28 13.02 -9.45 3.55
CA LYS A 28 13.77 -9.89 4.73
C LYS A 28 14.50 -11.21 4.45
N ASP A 29 13.89 -12.08 3.65
CA ASP A 29 14.39 -13.42 3.35
C ASP A 29 15.26 -13.46 2.09
N LYS A 30 14.99 -12.61 1.08
CA LYS A 30 15.74 -12.57 -0.20
C LYS A 30 16.16 -11.15 -0.60
N LYS A 31 17.46 -10.86 -0.50
CA LYS A 31 18.05 -9.52 -0.70
C LYS A 31 18.77 -9.34 -2.05
N THR A 32 18.19 -9.81 -3.15
CA THR A 32 18.75 -9.62 -4.50
C THR A 32 18.60 -8.16 -4.96
N LYS A 33 19.32 -7.76 -6.04
CA LYS A 33 19.13 -6.42 -6.63
C LYS A 33 17.71 -6.25 -7.17
N GLU A 34 17.18 -7.25 -7.85
CA GLU A 34 15.82 -7.26 -8.38
C GLU A 34 14.79 -7.07 -7.28
N SER A 35 14.94 -7.80 -6.16
CA SER A 35 13.98 -7.69 -5.06
C SER A 35 13.98 -6.28 -4.43
N ARG A 36 15.15 -5.60 -4.37
CA ARG A 36 15.22 -4.19 -3.95
C ARG A 36 14.49 -3.24 -4.91
N PHE A 37 14.60 -3.46 -6.22
CA PHE A 37 13.87 -2.66 -7.22
C PHE A 37 12.37 -2.83 -7.05
N VAL A 38 11.88 -4.07 -6.88
CA VAL A 38 10.46 -4.34 -6.66
C VAL A 38 9.98 -3.70 -5.35
N ALA A 39 10.77 -3.75 -4.28
CA ALA A 39 10.45 -3.10 -3.00
C ALA A 39 10.37 -1.57 -3.12
N HIS A 40 11.30 -0.95 -3.86
CA HIS A 40 11.25 0.48 -4.15
C HIS A 40 10.03 0.86 -4.98
N ALA A 41 9.72 0.09 -6.03
CA ALA A 41 8.55 0.33 -6.86
C ALA A 41 7.24 0.23 -6.05
N ALA A 42 7.11 -0.80 -5.21
CA ALA A 42 5.94 -0.96 -4.35
C ALA A 42 5.82 0.17 -3.32
N LYS A 43 6.94 0.64 -2.75
CA LYS A 43 6.96 1.80 -1.86
C LYS A 43 6.51 3.07 -2.59
N PHE A 44 7.06 3.32 -3.77
CA PHE A 44 6.73 4.50 -4.58
C PHE A 44 5.24 4.52 -4.95
N ALA A 45 4.70 3.40 -5.43
CA ALA A 45 3.28 3.28 -5.78
C ALA A 45 2.35 3.56 -4.58
N ALA A 46 2.70 3.08 -3.38
CA ALA A 46 1.94 3.37 -2.16
C ALA A 46 2.01 4.84 -1.75
N GLU A 47 3.18 5.48 -1.89
CA GLU A 47 3.35 6.91 -1.62
C GLU A 47 2.58 7.79 -2.62
N GLU A 48 2.58 7.41 -3.90
CA GLU A 48 1.83 8.10 -4.95
C GLU A 48 0.31 7.98 -4.73
N ALA A 49 -0.19 6.77 -4.46
CA ALA A 49 -1.60 6.54 -4.13
C ALA A 49 -2.01 7.34 -2.88
N ALA A 50 -1.15 7.41 -1.85
CA ALA A 50 -1.40 8.17 -0.63
C ALA A 50 -1.45 9.68 -0.91
N TYR A 51 -0.55 10.18 -1.77
CA TYR A 51 -0.54 11.58 -2.18
C TYR A 51 -1.84 11.96 -2.91
N ILE A 52 -2.27 11.14 -3.87
CA ILE A 52 -3.53 11.34 -4.59
C ILE A 52 -4.70 11.35 -3.60
N CYS A 53 -4.78 10.33 -2.73
CA CYS A 53 -5.85 10.22 -1.74
C CYS A 53 -5.89 11.42 -0.78
N ARG A 54 -4.74 11.90 -0.32
CA ARG A 54 -4.63 13.07 0.56
C ARG A 54 -5.12 14.35 -0.13
N ASN A 55 -4.80 14.54 -1.41
CA ASN A 55 -5.26 15.70 -2.18
C ASN A 55 -6.78 15.74 -2.36
N PHE A 56 -7.45 14.58 -2.25
CA PHE A 56 -8.90 14.48 -2.26
C PHE A 56 -9.53 14.42 -0.86
N GLY A 57 -8.74 14.63 0.21
CA GLY A 57 -9.23 14.63 1.60
C GLY A 57 -9.65 13.25 2.11
N LEU A 58 -9.08 12.17 1.57
CA LEU A 58 -9.37 10.81 2.01
C LEU A 58 -8.56 10.42 3.25
N ASP A 59 -9.10 9.45 4.01
CA ASP A 59 -8.50 8.93 5.23
C ASP A 59 -7.34 7.97 4.93
N VAL A 60 -6.20 8.55 4.54
CA VAL A 60 -4.98 7.81 4.20
C VAL A 60 -4.48 6.97 5.38
N GLU A 61 -4.52 7.52 6.60
CA GLU A 61 -3.97 6.84 7.77
C GLU A 61 -4.87 5.69 8.22
N GLY A 62 -6.20 5.84 8.16
CA GLY A 62 -7.13 4.74 8.40
C GLY A 62 -6.98 3.60 7.38
N ILE A 63 -6.78 3.92 6.11
CA ILE A 63 -6.55 2.90 5.06
C ILE A 63 -5.23 2.16 5.28
N ARG A 64 -4.17 2.87 5.65
CA ARG A 64 -2.87 2.28 6.00
C ARG A 64 -2.97 1.37 7.23
N ALA A 65 -3.65 1.84 8.27
CA ALA A 65 -3.88 1.04 9.48
C ALA A 65 -4.63 -0.24 9.15
N LYS A 66 -5.68 -0.15 8.32
CA LYS A 66 -6.43 -1.32 7.84
C LYS A 66 -5.56 -2.28 7.04
N ALA A 67 -4.74 -1.80 6.11
CA ALA A 67 -3.81 -2.64 5.36
C ALA A 67 -2.80 -3.33 6.29
N GLN A 68 -2.27 -2.61 7.28
CA GLN A 68 -1.36 -3.17 8.27
C GLN A 68 -2.03 -4.24 9.13
N GLU A 69 -3.26 -4.02 9.59
CA GLU A 69 -4.05 -4.98 10.35
C GLU A 69 -4.32 -6.26 9.53
N THR A 70 -4.81 -6.12 8.29
CA THR A 70 -5.01 -7.28 7.40
C THR A 70 -3.71 -8.05 7.20
N PHE A 71 -2.60 -7.34 6.96
CA PHE A 71 -1.32 -7.97 6.71
C PHE A 71 -0.79 -8.76 7.92
N GLU A 72 -0.96 -8.26 9.15
CA GLU A 72 -0.59 -9.01 10.35
C GLU A 72 -1.55 -10.18 10.60
N PHE A 73 -2.84 -10.05 10.27
CA PHE A 73 -3.79 -11.17 10.31
C PHE A 73 -3.41 -12.29 9.32
N GLU A 74 -3.00 -11.94 8.09
CA GLU A 74 -2.56 -12.89 7.06
C GLU A 74 -1.26 -13.65 7.42
N LYS A 75 -0.48 -13.18 8.39
CA LYS A 75 0.72 -13.85 8.88
C LYS A 75 0.46 -14.90 9.96
N GLY A 76 -0.73 -14.90 10.57
CA GLY A 76 -1.17 -15.91 11.53
C GLY A 76 -1.48 -17.25 10.88
#